data_AF-A0A956UB40-F1
#
_entry.id   AF-A0A956UB40-F1
#
_cell.length_a   1.000
_cell.length_b   1.000
_cell.length_c   1.000
_cell.angle_alpha   90.00
_cell.angle_beta   90.00
_cell.angle_gamma   90.00
#
_symmetry.space_group_name_H-M   'P 1'
#
loop_
_entity.id
_entity.type
_entity.pdbx_description
1 polymer ?
#
loop_
_entity_poly.entity_id
_entity_poly.type
_entity_poly.pdbx_seq_one_letter_code
_entity_poly.pdbx_strand_id
1 'polypeptide(L)' 'FDQSLMEHNIEYRSKRESGRLGEVRVRELAPGAYERIRRLVSDAGSADAQIKLSHLNPRSAVLEQLEILGSVKQI' A
#
# COMPACT_ATOMS: atom_id res chain seq x y z
N PHE A 1 -10.77 2.91 -10.26
CA PHE A 1 -9.50 2.16 -10.16
C PHE A 1 -9.71 0.68 -10.46
N ASP A 2 -10.58 -0.01 -9.70
CA ASP A 2 -10.81 -1.46 -9.85
C ASP A 2 -11.22 -1.89 -11.28
N GLN A 3 -12.14 -1.14 -11.90
CA GLN A 3 -12.58 -1.42 -13.28
C GLN A 3 -11.45 -1.32 -14.32
N SER A 4 -10.62 -0.28 -14.25
CA SER A 4 -9.48 -0.12 -15.14
C SER A 4 -8.44 -1.24 -14.96
N LEU A 5 -8.24 -1.71 -13.71
CA LEU A 5 -7.42 -2.89 -13.44
C LEU A 5 -7.97 -4.16 -14.11
N MET A 6 -9.29 -4.35 -14.08
CA MET A 6 -9.94 -5.47 -14.77
C MET A 6 -9.85 -5.38 -16.29
N GLU A 7 -9.82 -4.18 -16.86
CA GLU A 7 -9.63 -3.95 -18.31
C GLU A 7 -8.23 -4.35 -18.77
N HIS A 8 -7.20 -4.11 -17.96
CA HIS A 8 -5.81 -4.37 -18.32
C HIS A 8 -5.23 -5.69 -17.79
N ASN A 9 -5.88 -6.35 -16.82
CA ASN A 9 -5.39 -7.58 -16.20
C ASN A 9 -6.49 -8.65 -16.12
N ILE A 10 -6.43 -9.62 -17.05
CA ILE A 10 -7.39 -10.70 -17.16
C ILE A 10 -7.42 -11.62 -15.94
N GLU A 11 -6.28 -11.82 -15.26
CA GLU A 11 -6.20 -12.65 -14.06
C GLU A 11 -6.87 -11.94 -12.87
N TYR A 12 -6.62 -10.63 -12.74
CA TYR A 12 -7.26 -9.79 -11.73
C TYR A 12 -8.78 -9.79 -11.92
N ARG A 13 -9.24 -9.56 -13.16
CA ARG A 13 -10.66 -9.67 -13.53
C ARG A 13 -11.26 -11.01 -13.13
N SER A 14 -10.65 -12.12 -13.55
CA SER A 14 -11.15 -13.47 -13.23
C SER A 14 -11.27 -13.70 -11.71
N LYS A 15 -10.28 -13.27 -10.92
CA LYS A 15 -10.31 -13.41 -9.46
C LYS A 15 -11.34 -12.49 -8.80
N ARG A 16 -11.56 -11.29 -9.35
CA ARG A 16 -12.57 -10.33 -8.88
C ARG A 16 -13.99 -10.85 -9.16
N GLU A 17 -14.27 -11.26 -10.39
CA GLU A 17 -15.58 -11.79 -10.83
C GLU A 17 -15.95 -13.09 -10.13
N SER A 18 -14.97 -13.94 -9.79
CA SER A 18 -15.19 -15.17 -9.03
C SER A 18 -15.29 -14.98 -7.51
N GLY A 19 -15.17 -13.75 -7.01
CA GLY A 19 -15.25 -13.43 -5.57
C GLY A 19 -14.04 -13.87 -4.74
N ARG A 20 -12.92 -14.28 -5.37
CA ARG A 20 -11.70 -14.70 -4.66
C ARG A 20 -10.88 -13.52 -4.11
N LEU A 21 -11.15 -12.31 -4.58
CA LEU A 21 -10.55 -11.08 -4.07
C LEU A 21 -11.51 -10.37 -3.12
N GLY A 22 -11.02 -10.02 -1.93
CA GLY A 22 -11.72 -9.14 -1.00
C GLY A 22 -11.82 -7.69 -1.51
N GLU A 23 -12.66 -6.89 -0.88
CA GLU A 23 -12.93 -5.48 -1.23
C GLU A 23 -11.65 -4.66 -1.46
N VAL A 24 -11.64 -3.83 -2.51
CA VAL A 24 -10.55 -2.87 -2.73
C VAL A 24 -10.68 -1.74 -1.72
N ARG A 25 -9.61 -1.49 -0.97
CA ARG A 25 -9.53 -0.35 -0.05
C ARG A 25 -8.50 0.65 -0.55
N VAL A 26 -8.88 1.91 -0.56
CA VAL A 26 -7.95 3.00 -0.86
C VAL A 26 -7.74 3.81 0.41
N ARG A 27 -6.48 4.06 0.74
CA ARG A 27 -6.10 4.92 1.85
C ARG A 27 -5.42 6.16 1.30
N GLU A 28 -5.93 7.31 1.69
CA GLU A 28 -5.27 8.58 1.40
C GLU A 28 -4.25 8.86 2.51
N LEU A 29 -3.01 9.09 2.11
CA LEU A 29 -1.93 9.39 3.03
C LEU A 29 -1.76 10.90 3.14
N ALA A 30 -1.46 11.38 4.35
CA ALA A 30 -1.08 12.78 4.53
C ALA A 30 0.18 13.13 3.72
N PRO A 31 0.34 14.39 3.26
CA PRO A 31 1.57 14.85 2.65
C PRO A 31 2.80 14.56 3.54
N GLY A 32 3.85 14.03 2.91
CA GLY A 32 5.08 13.65 3.61
C GLY A 32 5.02 12.30 4.35
N ALA A 33 3.98 11.49 4.17
CA ALA A 33 3.83 10.22 4.89
C ALA A 33 4.99 9.24 4.61
N TYR A 34 5.43 9.11 3.35
CA TYR A 34 6.54 8.21 3.00
C TYR A 34 7.87 8.66 3.61
N GLU A 35 8.12 9.97 3.70
CA GLU A 35 9.30 10.53 4.36
C GLU A 35 9.30 10.31 5.87
N ARG A 36 8.11 10.28 6.50
CA ARG A 36 7.96 9.91 7.92
C ARG A 36 8.27 8.43 8.12
N ILE A 37 7.71 7.56 7.27
CA ILE A 37 7.97 6.11 7.33
C ILE A 37 9.46 5.83 7.11
N ARG A 38 10.09 6.51 6.15
CA ARG A 38 11.53 6.37 5.89
C ARG A 38 12.36 6.70 7.12
N ARG A 39 12.05 7.82 7.80
CA ARG A 39 12.71 8.21 9.06
C ARG A 39 12.53 7.16 10.14
N LEU A 40 11.31 6.68 10.37
CA LEU A 40 11.04 5.63 11.35
C LEU A 40 11.86 4.35 11.10
N VAL A 41 11.96 3.92 9.84
CA VAL A 41 12.74 2.74 9.46
C VAL A 41 14.24 2.98 9.62
N SER A 42 14.71 4.20 9.34
CA SER A 42 16.11 4.60 9.57
C SER A 42 16.45 4.63 11.06
N ASP A 43 15.59 5.23 11.89
CA ASP A 43 15.75 5.33 13.34
C ASP A 43 15.73 3.94 14.00
N ALA A 44 15.01 2.98 13.41
CA ALA A 44 15.04 1.57 13.81
C ALA A 44 16.32 0.82 13.38
N GLY A 45 17.33 1.52 12.83
CA GLY A 45 18.65 0.97 12.52
C GLY A 45 18.86 0.54 11.07
N SER A 46 17.90 0.79 10.17
CA SER A 46 18.14 0.56 8.73
C SER A 46 19.00 1.68 8.16
N ALA A 47 20.03 1.36 7.38
CA ALA A 47 20.79 2.39 6.68
C ALA A 47 19.89 3.11 5.66
N ASP A 48 19.82 4.44 5.74
CA ASP A 48 18.90 5.25 4.93
C ASP A 48 19.04 5.01 3.41
N ALA A 49 20.27 4.75 2.94
CA ALA A 49 20.58 4.43 1.54
C ALA A 49 20.02 3.07 1.08
N GLN A 50 19.64 2.20 2.02
CA GLN A 50 19.09 0.87 1.75
C GLN A 50 17.56 0.83 1.89
N ILE A 51 16.93 1.93 2.32
CA ILE A 51 15.47 1.99 2.49
C ILE A 51 14.81 2.18 1.13
N LYS A 52 14.12 1.12 0.66
CA LYS A 52 13.26 1.16 -0.52
C LYS A 52 11.81 1.04 -0.07
N LEU A 53 11.08 2.16 -0.10
CA LEU A 53 9.63 2.15 0.09
C LEU A 53 8.98 1.71 -1.22
N SER A 54 8.81 0.40 -1.36
CA SER A 54 8.14 -0.21 -2.51
C SER A 54 6.64 0.08 -2.49
N HIS A 55 6.03 0.27 -3.66
CA HIS A 55 4.57 0.29 -3.84
C HIS A 55 3.90 -1.04 -3.45
N LEU A 56 4.68 -2.13 -3.41
CA LEU A 56 4.32 -3.42 -2.86
C LEU A 56 5.29 -3.72 -1.72
N ASN A 57 4.94 -3.32 -0.49
CA ASN A 57 5.81 -3.53 0.67
C ASN A 57 5.24 -4.64 1.55
N PRO A 58 5.89 -5.81 1.64
CA PRO A 58 5.41 -6.92 2.45
C PRO A 58 5.75 -6.77 3.94
N ARG A 59 6.54 -5.75 4.34
CA ARG A 59 6.97 -5.58 5.72
C ARG A 59 5.81 -5.04 6.58
N SER A 60 5.40 -5.83 7.57
CA SER A 60 4.32 -5.49 8.50
C SER A 60 4.51 -4.12 9.16
N ALA A 61 5.72 -3.79 9.60
CA ALA A 61 6.02 -2.50 10.22
C ALA A 61 5.74 -1.30 9.29
N VAL A 62 5.97 -1.43 7.98
CA VAL A 62 5.64 -0.38 7.01
C VAL A 62 4.14 -0.32 6.77
N LEU A 63 3.49 -1.47 6.67
CA LEU A 63 2.04 -1.56 6.49
C LEU A 63 1.29 -0.92 7.67
N GLU A 64 1.68 -1.22 8.90
CA GLU A 64 1.08 -0.62 10.10
C GLU A 64 1.21 0.91 10.10
N GLN A 65 2.38 1.44 9.71
CA GLN A 65 2.55 2.89 9.60
C GLN A 65 1.69 3.50 8.49
N LEU A 66 1.52 2.82 7.35
CA LEU A 66 0.60 3.24 6.30
C LEU A 66 -0.87 3.22 6.77
N GLU A 67 -1.22 2.32 7.68
CA GLU A 67 -2.55 2.28 8.30
C GLU A 67 -2.77 3.43 9.29
N ILE A 68 -1.76 3.76 10.10
CA ILE A 68 -1.81 4.86 11.07
C ILE A 68 -1.85 6.22 10.35
N LEU A 69 -1.04 6.38 9.31
CA LEU A 69 -0.92 7.64 8.55
C LEU A 69 -1.99 7.79 7.46
N GLY A 70 -2.76 6.74 7.19
CA GLY A 70 -3.71 6.66 6.09
C GLY A 70 -5.16 6.71 6.53
N SER A 71 -5.92 7.63 5.95
CA SER A 71 -7.38 7.69 6.12
C SER A 71 -8.05 6.72 5.16
N VAL A 72 -8.93 5.84 5.65
CA VAL A 72 -9.67 4.90 4.78
C VAL A 72 -10.77 5.64 4.04
N LYS A 73 -10.82 5.47 2.70
CA LYS A 73 -11.99 5.80 1.89
C LYS A 73 -12.56 4.50 1.32
N GLN A 74 -13.86 4.27 1.51
CA GLN A 74 -14.61 3.27 0.74
C GLN A 74 -14.91 3.86 -0.64
N ILE A 75 -14.76 3.05 -1.69
CA ILE A 75 -15.07 3.40 -3.08
C ILE A 75 -16.10 2.41 -3.60
#